data_AF-A0A928HBA4-F1
#
_entry.id   AF-A0A928HBA4-F1
#
_cell.length_a   1.000
_cell.length_b   1.000
_cell.length_c   1.000
_cell.angle_alpha   90.00
_cell.angle_beta   90.00
_cell.angle_gamma   90.00
#
_symmetry.space_group_name_H-M   'P 1'
#
loop_
_entity.id
_entity.type
_entity.pdbx_description
1 polymer ?
#
loop_
_entity_poly.entity_id
_entity_poly.type
_entity_poly.pdbx_seq_one_letter_code
_entity_poly.pdbx_strand_id
1 'polypeptide(L)'
;MKKILISLSLAVLGMIAWLCQRSVAAVDSSQSNMLIAGLGGFRGVLSEIIWFRADVLQNEGRYSEMAQLANLLATLEPHTPEVWVYSAWNLAYNISVMMPDLEDRWRWVESALKLLRDDGLRLNPRSPELHRELAWLFLSKIGGNVDAASPIYMKRWADTVDDAGGDWSRLKMDPSLVSYIDRNYGRQDWRDPKASAIYWAHHGLAFRPVGAVRAELRQVLCQALMLKAVEDARFAPKALQAMREAYAEAPSAMLKDTILRFRAKFGL
;
A
#
# COMPACT_ATOMS: atom_id res chain seq x y z
N MET A 1 18.36 -28.02 34.04
CA MET A 1 17.37 -27.04 33.51
C MET A 1 17.99 -25.70 33.11
N LYS A 2 18.73 -24.98 33.97
CA LYS A 2 19.35 -23.68 33.61
C LYS A 2 20.31 -23.73 32.40
N LYS A 3 21.10 -24.80 32.24
CA LYS A 3 22.02 -24.96 31.10
C LYS A 3 21.32 -25.15 29.75
N ILE A 4 20.15 -25.80 29.74
CA ILE A 4 19.34 -26.05 28.52
C ILE A 4 18.67 -24.75 28.06
N LEU A 5 18.22 -23.92 29.00
CA LEU A 5 17.63 -22.63 28.70
C LEU A 5 18.67 -21.66 28.09
N ILE A 6 19.87 -21.62 28.66
CA ILE A 6 20.99 -20.79 28.17
C ILE A 6 21.47 -21.25 26.78
N SER A 7 21.51 -22.55 26.52
CA SER A 7 21.85 -23.07 25.19
C SER A 7 20.78 -22.77 24.13
N LEU A 8 19.50 -22.75 24.52
CA LEU A 8 18.41 -22.31 23.61
C LEU A 8 18.54 -20.82 23.29
N SER A 9 18.82 -19.97 24.29
CA SER A 9 19.03 -18.53 24.11
C SER A 9 20.22 -18.22 23.18
N LEU A 10 21.32 -18.95 23.33
CA LEU A 10 22.52 -18.82 22.48
C LEU A 10 22.29 -19.37 21.06
N ALA A 11 21.51 -20.44 20.91
CA ALA A 11 21.12 -20.95 19.61
C ALA A 11 20.19 -19.97 18.88
N VAL A 12 19.27 -19.31 19.59
CA VAL A 12 18.39 -18.26 19.06
C VAL A 12 19.21 -17.03 18.69
N LEU A 13 20.12 -16.54 19.55
CA LEU A 13 21.01 -15.43 19.22
C LEU A 13 21.97 -15.75 18.07
N GLY A 14 22.48 -16.98 18.00
CA GLY A 14 23.29 -17.49 16.90
C GLY A 14 22.50 -17.61 15.59
N MET A 15 21.24 -18.05 15.65
CA MET A 15 20.33 -18.11 14.50
C MET A 15 19.93 -16.71 14.03
N ILE A 16 19.71 -15.76 14.94
CA ILE A 16 19.44 -14.35 14.63
C ILE A 16 20.66 -13.69 13.99
N ALA A 17 21.85 -13.89 14.56
CA ALA A 17 23.10 -13.40 13.97
C ALA A 17 23.38 -14.04 12.59
N TRP A 18 23.08 -15.33 12.43
CA TRP A 18 23.19 -16.06 11.18
C TRP A 18 22.17 -15.60 10.12
N LEU A 19 20.92 -15.32 10.53
CA LEU A 19 19.87 -14.76 9.67
C LEU A 19 20.17 -13.30 9.27
N CYS A 20 20.75 -12.50 10.16
CA CYS A 20 21.17 -11.13 9.88
C CYS A 20 22.41 -11.03 8.96
N GLN A 21 23.21 -12.10 8.84
CA GLN A 21 24.46 -12.13 8.05
C GLN A 21 24.33 -12.79 6.67
N ARG A 22 23.27 -13.57 6.43
CA ARG A 22 23.03 -14.24 5.14
C ARG A 22 21.91 -13.56 4.37
N SER A 23 22.11 -13.40 3.06
CA SER A 23 21.04 -13.01 2.15
C SER A 23 19.96 -14.08 2.17
N VAL A 24 18.83 -13.81 2.83
CA VAL A 24 17.76 -14.79 2.99
C VAL A 24 16.98 -14.84 1.68
N ALA A 25 17.44 -15.70 0.77
CA ALA A 25 16.64 -16.14 -0.36
C ALA A 25 15.36 -16.79 0.19
N ALA A 26 14.21 -16.34 -0.33
CA ALA A 26 12.83 -16.81 -0.09
C ALA A 26 12.71 -17.91 0.98
N VAL A 27 12.37 -17.52 2.22
CA VAL A 27 12.00 -18.49 3.27
C VAL A 27 10.76 -19.25 2.77
N ASP A 28 10.90 -20.55 2.53
CA ASP A 28 9.78 -21.42 2.20
C ASP A 28 8.77 -21.47 3.36
N SER A 29 7.49 -21.58 3.02
CA SER A 29 6.33 -21.72 3.90
C SER A 29 6.52 -22.72 5.07
N SER A 30 7.28 -23.81 4.85
CA SER A 30 7.61 -24.80 5.89
C SER A 30 8.59 -24.27 6.95
N GLN A 31 9.60 -23.50 6.53
CA GLN A 31 10.59 -22.90 7.43
C GLN A 31 9.98 -21.73 8.21
N SER A 32 9.08 -20.96 7.60
CA SER A 32 8.33 -19.90 8.26
C SER A 32 7.50 -20.43 9.42
N ASN A 33 6.78 -21.55 9.23
CA ASN A 33 6.00 -22.18 10.31
C ASN A 33 6.90 -22.74 11.43
N MET A 34 8.09 -23.24 11.09
CA MET A 34 9.05 -23.75 12.08
C MET A 34 9.71 -22.62 12.89
N LEU A 35 10.03 -21.50 12.25
CA LEU A 35 10.49 -20.26 12.90
C LEU A 35 9.42 -19.69 13.84
N ILE A 36 8.18 -19.60 13.36
CA ILE A 36 7.02 -19.14 14.11
C ILE A 36 6.77 -20.00 15.35
N ALA A 37 6.79 -21.33 15.20
CA ALA A 37 6.59 -22.27 16.29
C ALA A 37 7.78 -22.31 17.27
N GLY A 38 9.02 -22.15 16.78
CA GLY A 38 10.24 -22.19 17.58
C GLY A 38 10.51 -20.93 18.41
N LEU A 39 10.06 -19.76 17.95
CA LEU A 39 10.33 -18.48 18.63
C LEU A 39 9.33 -18.12 19.72
N GLY A 40 8.08 -18.63 19.67
CA GLY A 40 7.07 -18.37 20.70
C GLY A 40 6.94 -16.89 21.08
N GLY A 41 7.06 -16.57 22.37
CA GLY A 41 7.00 -15.18 22.89
C GLY A 41 8.19 -14.28 22.55
N PHE A 42 9.29 -14.81 21.98
CA PHE A 42 10.46 -14.01 21.59
C PHE A 42 10.32 -13.33 20.22
N ARG A 43 9.22 -13.62 19.49
CA ARG A 43 8.94 -13.01 18.18
C ARG A 43 8.90 -11.48 18.24
N GLY A 44 8.32 -10.90 19.30
CA GLY A 44 8.27 -9.45 19.47
C GLY A 44 9.66 -8.83 19.59
N VAL A 45 10.52 -9.39 20.44
CA VAL A 45 11.90 -8.89 20.63
C VAL A 45 12.72 -8.98 19.34
N LEU A 46 12.58 -10.08 18.59
CA LEU A 46 13.26 -10.22 17.30
C LEU A 46 12.74 -9.21 16.27
N SER A 47 11.43 -8.96 16.25
CA SER A 47 10.81 -7.99 15.34
C SER A 47 11.35 -6.59 15.61
N GLU A 48 11.44 -6.16 16.88
CA GLU A 48 12.03 -4.88 17.27
C GLU A 48 13.50 -4.73 16.82
N ILE A 49 14.31 -5.79 16.94
CA ILE A 49 15.71 -5.78 16.47
C ILE A 49 15.76 -5.62 14.94
N ILE A 50 14.88 -6.32 14.22
CA ILE A 50 14.84 -6.24 12.75
C ILE A 50 14.36 -4.85 12.32
N TRP A 51 13.38 -4.27 13.01
CA TRP A 51 12.94 -2.90 12.79
C TRP A 51 14.08 -1.89 12.97
N PHE A 52 14.84 -2.00 14.07
CA PHE A 52 16.02 -1.16 14.28
C PHE A 52 17.05 -1.32 13.16
N ARG A 53 17.32 -2.55 12.72
CA ARG A 53 18.24 -2.80 11.60
C ARG A 53 17.71 -2.23 10.27
N ALA A 54 16.41 -2.36 10.03
CA ALA A 54 15.76 -1.84 8.83
C ALA A 54 15.84 -0.30 8.79
N ASP A 55 15.65 0.37 9.92
CA ASP A 55 15.84 1.83 10.06
C ASP A 55 17.29 2.25 9.76
N VAL A 56 18.29 1.54 10.30
CA VAL A 56 19.70 1.80 9.98
C VAL A 56 19.98 1.62 8.49
N LEU A 57 19.53 0.52 7.87
CA LEU A 57 19.73 0.27 6.44
C LEU A 57 19.02 1.31 5.56
N GLN A 58 17.85 1.79 6.00
CA GLN A 58 17.12 2.86 5.34
C GLN A 58 17.92 4.16 5.35
N ASN A 59 18.48 4.53 6.50
CA ASN A 59 19.34 5.71 6.64
C ASN A 59 20.65 5.58 5.83
N GLU A 60 21.17 4.36 5.64
CA GLU A 60 22.33 4.06 4.79
C GLU A 60 22.01 3.98 3.28
N GLY A 61 20.73 4.04 2.87
CA GLY A 61 20.31 3.89 1.47
C GLY A 61 20.44 2.46 0.92
N ARG A 62 20.57 1.44 1.78
CA ARG A 62 20.79 0.03 1.41
C ARG A 62 19.47 -0.71 1.24
N TYR A 63 18.63 -0.23 0.31
CA TYR A 63 17.26 -0.70 0.17
C TYR A 63 17.14 -2.17 -0.30
N SER A 64 18.12 -2.72 -1.01
CA SER A 64 18.12 -4.13 -1.43
C SER A 64 18.31 -5.12 -0.27
N GLU A 65 19.06 -4.74 0.76
CA GLU A 65 19.24 -5.53 1.97
C GLU A 65 18.05 -5.36 2.91
N MET A 66 17.53 -4.13 2.99
CA MET A 66 16.29 -3.82 3.69
C MET A 66 15.10 -4.63 3.14
N ALA A 67 15.02 -4.81 1.82
CA ALA A 67 14.01 -5.65 1.17
C ALA A 67 14.02 -7.11 1.64
N GLN A 68 15.19 -7.61 2.06
CA GLN A 68 15.32 -8.98 2.56
C GLN A 68 14.76 -9.10 3.98
N LEU A 69 14.84 -8.02 4.78
CA LEU A 69 14.26 -7.95 6.12
C LEU A 69 12.73 -7.85 6.09
N ALA A 70 12.15 -7.25 5.06
CA ALA A 70 10.71 -7.12 4.87
C ALA A 70 9.97 -8.47 4.94
N ASN A 71 10.50 -9.49 4.26
CA ASN A 71 9.91 -10.84 4.28
C ASN A 71 9.98 -11.49 5.67
N LEU A 72 11.06 -11.20 6.42
CA LEU A 72 11.24 -11.70 7.77
C LEU A 72 10.26 -11.02 8.74
N LEU A 73 10.10 -9.69 8.64
CA LEU A 73 9.10 -8.95 9.41
C LEU A 73 7.69 -9.46 9.12
N ALA A 74 7.31 -9.64 7.84
CA ALA A 74 5.99 -10.14 7.47
C ALA A 74 5.72 -11.56 7.99
N THR A 75 6.78 -12.37 8.13
CA THR A 75 6.71 -13.71 8.75
C THR A 75 6.54 -13.61 10.27
N LEU A 76 7.23 -12.67 10.91
CA LEU A 76 7.21 -12.51 12.36
C LEU A 76 5.94 -11.81 12.87
N GLU A 77 5.42 -10.85 12.12
CA GLU A 77 4.29 -9.99 12.48
C GLU A 77 3.21 -9.95 11.36
N PRO A 78 2.65 -11.11 10.96
CA PRO A 78 1.76 -11.20 9.79
C PRO A 78 0.45 -10.40 9.93
N HIS A 79 -0.01 -10.17 11.16
CA HIS A 79 -1.24 -9.45 11.47
C HIS A 79 -1.02 -7.96 11.83
N THR A 80 0.17 -7.45 11.53
CA THR A 80 0.55 -6.04 11.76
C THR A 80 0.56 -5.32 10.39
N PRO A 81 -0.48 -4.52 10.05
CA PRO A 81 -0.57 -3.83 8.76
C PRO A 81 0.67 -3.01 8.39
N GLU A 82 1.30 -2.38 9.37
CA GLU A 82 2.44 -1.48 9.23
C GLU A 82 3.63 -2.16 8.56
N VAL A 83 3.84 -3.45 8.83
CA VAL A 83 4.92 -4.25 8.21
C VAL A 83 4.71 -4.37 6.70
N TRP A 84 3.47 -4.61 6.26
CA TRP A 84 3.12 -4.74 4.85
C TRP A 84 3.21 -3.39 4.14
N VAL A 85 2.70 -2.32 4.77
CA VAL A 85 2.79 -0.94 4.28
C VAL A 85 4.26 -0.55 4.07
N TYR A 86 5.09 -0.73 5.08
CA TYR A 86 6.51 -0.41 5.04
C TYR A 86 7.24 -1.17 3.93
N SER A 87 7.00 -2.46 3.83
CA SER A 87 7.62 -3.32 2.83
C SER A 87 7.22 -2.91 1.42
N ALA A 88 5.93 -2.68 1.19
CA ALA A 88 5.40 -2.24 -0.10
C ALA A 88 5.92 -0.84 -0.49
N TRP A 89 6.00 0.09 0.47
CA TRP A 89 6.56 1.42 0.23
C TRP A 89 8.01 1.35 -0.23
N ASN A 90 8.83 0.53 0.43
CA ASN A 90 10.23 0.35 0.04
C ASN A 90 10.37 -0.24 -1.36
N LEU A 91 9.57 -1.25 -1.71
CA LEU A 91 9.55 -1.81 -3.06
C LEU A 91 9.16 -0.75 -4.10
N ALA A 92 8.04 -0.05 -3.88
CA ALA A 92 7.48 0.88 -4.86
C ALA A 92 8.21 2.22 -4.96
N TYR A 93 8.75 2.77 -3.87
CA TYR A 93 9.29 4.14 -3.86
C TYR A 93 10.81 4.20 -3.74
N ASN A 94 11.45 3.25 -3.05
CA ASN A 94 12.89 3.31 -2.79
C ASN A 94 13.66 2.40 -3.74
N ILE A 95 13.28 1.12 -3.83
CA ILE A 95 13.98 0.13 -4.64
C ILE A 95 13.69 0.34 -6.12
N SER A 96 12.43 0.62 -6.49
CA SER A 96 12.08 0.82 -7.90
C SER A 96 12.92 1.92 -8.54
N VAL A 97 13.15 3.05 -7.83
CA VAL A 97 13.87 4.20 -8.39
C VAL A 97 15.38 3.98 -8.51
N MET A 98 15.93 2.96 -7.84
CA MET A 98 17.32 2.53 -8.02
C MET A 98 17.55 1.78 -9.33
N MET A 99 16.49 1.30 -9.99
CA MET A 99 16.69 0.56 -11.24
C MET A 99 17.10 1.53 -12.35
N PRO A 100 18.18 1.21 -13.09
CA PRO A 100 18.68 2.07 -14.16
C PRO A 100 17.74 2.09 -15.35
N ASP A 101 17.15 0.94 -15.69
CA ASP A 101 16.10 0.85 -16.71
C ASP A 101 14.74 1.20 -16.10
N LEU A 102 13.99 2.03 -16.80
CA LEU A 102 12.64 2.46 -16.43
C LEU A 102 11.64 1.30 -16.52
N GLU A 103 11.79 0.40 -17.50
CA GLU A 103 10.90 -0.77 -17.66
C GLU A 103 11.05 -1.74 -16.47
N ASP A 104 12.28 -1.91 -15.97
CA ASP A 104 12.58 -2.78 -14.82
C ASP A 104 11.95 -2.29 -13.51
N ARG A 105 11.50 -1.04 -13.44
CA ARG A 105 10.86 -0.50 -12.22
C ARG A 105 9.48 -1.08 -11.99
N TRP A 106 8.76 -1.43 -13.06
CA TRP A 106 7.39 -1.92 -12.95
C TRP A 106 7.29 -3.17 -12.08
N ARG A 107 8.22 -4.12 -12.20
CA ARG A 107 8.20 -5.37 -11.41
C ARG A 107 8.19 -5.10 -9.89
N TRP A 108 8.84 -4.02 -9.44
CA TRP A 108 8.91 -3.65 -8.03
C TRP A 108 7.62 -2.97 -7.57
N VAL A 109 7.06 -2.09 -8.39
CA VAL A 109 5.75 -1.46 -8.13
C VAL A 109 4.63 -2.51 -8.14
N GLU A 110 4.67 -3.45 -9.08
CA GLU A 110 3.74 -4.57 -9.16
C GLU A 110 3.90 -5.51 -7.94
N SER A 111 5.14 -5.77 -7.51
CA SER A 111 5.39 -6.55 -6.30
C SER A 111 4.83 -5.87 -5.05
N ALA A 112 4.96 -4.55 -4.92
CA ALA A 112 4.35 -3.79 -3.84
C ALA A 112 2.81 -3.88 -3.85
N LEU A 113 2.20 -3.77 -5.03
CA LEU A 113 0.75 -3.93 -5.22
C LEU A 113 0.31 -5.33 -4.78
N LYS A 114 0.97 -6.38 -5.27
CA LYS A 114 0.68 -7.78 -4.90
C LYS A 114 0.88 -8.01 -3.39
N LEU A 115 1.96 -7.49 -2.82
CA LEU A 115 2.25 -7.63 -1.40
C LEU A 115 1.13 -7.05 -0.52
N LEU A 116 0.63 -5.86 -0.84
CA LEU A 116 -0.48 -5.25 -0.11
C LEU A 116 -1.81 -5.98 -0.34
N ARG A 117 -2.14 -6.23 -1.61
CA ARG A 117 -3.45 -6.70 -2.05
C ARG A 117 -3.66 -8.19 -1.85
N ASP A 118 -2.66 -9.00 -2.16
CA ASP A 118 -2.78 -10.46 -2.24
C ASP A 118 -2.35 -11.11 -0.91
N ASP A 119 -1.36 -10.54 -0.22
CA ASP A 119 -0.84 -11.08 1.04
C ASP A 119 -1.30 -10.29 2.27
N GLY A 120 -1.06 -8.98 2.29
CA GLY A 120 -1.40 -8.11 3.42
C GLY A 120 -2.89 -8.14 3.75
N LEU A 121 -3.75 -7.85 2.76
CA LEU A 121 -5.20 -7.87 2.93
C LEU A 121 -5.76 -9.28 3.17
N ARG A 122 -5.10 -10.34 2.71
CA ARG A 122 -5.53 -11.72 3.03
C ARG A 122 -5.46 -12.00 4.53
N LEU A 123 -4.44 -11.46 5.21
CA LEU A 123 -4.22 -11.64 6.65
C LEU A 123 -4.86 -10.52 7.49
N ASN A 124 -5.10 -9.36 6.88
CA ASN A 124 -5.62 -8.15 7.51
C ASN A 124 -6.78 -7.54 6.69
N PRO A 125 -7.87 -8.27 6.42
CA PRO A 125 -8.89 -7.90 5.42
C PRO A 125 -9.66 -6.62 5.73
N ARG A 126 -9.64 -6.18 6.99
CA ARG A 126 -10.36 -4.98 7.46
C ARG A 126 -9.44 -3.82 7.82
N SER A 127 -8.14 -3.91 7.55
CA SER A 127 -7.16 -2.86 7.90
C SER A 127 -7.34 -1.63 7.01
N PRO A 128 -7.81 -0.49 7.53
CA PRO A 128 -7.93 0.72 6.73
C PRO A 128 -6.57 1.26 6.25
N GLU A 129 -5.48 0.94 6.95
CA GLU A 129 -4.10 1.31 6.62
C GLU A 129 -3.66 0.69 5.28
N LEU A 130 -3.94 -0.60 5.07
CA LEU A 130 -3.61 -1.29 3.82
C LEU A 130 -4.45 -0.77 2.65
N HIS A 131 -5.74 -0.52 2.88
CA HIS A 131 -6.61 0.09 1.88
C HIS A 131 -6.14 1.48 1.48
N ARG A 132 -5.73 2.27 2.47
CA ARG A 132 -5.16 3.59 2.23
C ARG A 132 -3.86 3.48 1.45
N GLU A 133 -3.02 2.48 1.72
CA GLU A 133 -1.78 2.33 0.95
C GLU A 133 -2.00 1.91 -0.49
N LEU A 134 -2.94 1.00 -0.73
CA LEU A 134 -3.35 0.67 -2.09
C LEU A 134 -3.87 1.91 -2.81
N ALA A 135 -4.73 2.69 -2.16
CA ALA A 135 -5.30 3.89 -2.73
C ALA A 135 -4.22 4.92 -3.11
N TRP A 136 -3.25 5.14 -2.21
CA TRP A 136 -2.13 6.05 -2.46
C TRP A 136 -1.16 5.52 -3.52
N LEU A 137 -0.83 4.22 -3.52
CA LEU A 137 0.00 3.61 -4.54
C LEU A 137 -0.59 3.83 -5.95
N PHE A 138 -1.91 3.64 -6.10
CA PHE A 138 -2.59 3.92 -7.37
C PHE A 138 -2.61 5.40 -7.73
N LEU A 139 -2.91 6.30 -6.78
CA LEU A 139 -3.01 7.73 -7.06
C LEU A 139 -1.65 8.36 -7.36
N SER A 140 -0.65 8.06 -6.54
CA SER A 140 0.65 8.74 -6.51
C SER A 140 1.68 8.03 -7.37
N LYS A 141 1.89 6.72 -7.17
CA LYS A 141 2.96 5.98 -7.86
C LYS A 141 2.56 5.57 -9.27
N ILE A 142 1.41 4.91 -9.43
CA ILE A 142 0.98 4.30 -10.71
C ILE A 142 0.33 5.37 -11.60
N GLY A 143 -0.61 6.14 -11.05
CA GLY A 143 -1.39 7.15 -11.77
C GLY A 143 -0.84 8.58 -11.69
N GLY A 144 0.18 8.82 -10.86
CA GLY A 144 0.78 10.14 -10.69
C GLY A 144 1.96 10.38 -11.64
N ASN A 145 2.76 11.40 -11.33
CA ASN A 145 3.94 11.80 -12.11
C ASN A 145 5.20 11.90 -11.24
N VAL A 146 5.23 11.19 -10.11
CA VAL A 146 6.33 11.23 -9.12
C VAL A 146 7.54 10.38 -9.54
N ASP A 147 7.42 9.59 -10.60
CA ASP A 147 8.47 8.74 -11.17
C ASP A 147 8.54 8.94 -12.70
N ALA A 148 9.73 8.97 -13.28
CA ALA A 148 9.92 9.07 -14.73
C ALA A 148 9.28 7.88 -15.49
N ALA A 149 9.17 6.72 -14.84
CA ALA A 149 8.53 5.53 -15.40
C ALA A 149 6.99 5.51 -15.25
N SER A 150 6.35 6.56 -14.70
CA SER A 150 4.90 6.58 -14.48
C SER A 150 4.06 6.24 -15.74
N PRO A 151 4.40 6.72 -16.96
CA PRO A 151 3.66 6.33 -18.17
C PRO A 151 3.69 4.82 -18.45
N ILE A 152 4.80 4.15 -18.13
CA ILE A 152 4.94 2.69 -18.25
C ILE A 152 3.99 2.02 -17.26
N TYR A 153 3.95 2.49 -16.00
CA TYR A 153 3.07 1.92 -14.97
C TYR A 153 1.59 2.04 -15.33
N MET A 154 1.17 3.20 -15.85
CA MET A 154 -0.21 3.41 -16.32
C MET A 154 -0.57 2.44 -17.44
N LYS A 155 0.34 2.26 -18.42
CA LYS A 155 0.14 1.30 -19.51
C LYS A 155 0.04 -0.14 -19.00
N ARG A 156 0.97 -0.57 -18.14
CA ARG A 156 0.97 -1.92 -17.57
C ARG A 156 -0.28 -2.21 -16.74
N TRP A 157 -0.77 -1.20 -16.00
CA TRP A 157 -2.04 -1.32 -15.29
C TRP A 157 -3.22 -1.44 -16.24
N ALA A 158 -3.27 -0.63 -17.31
CA ALA A 158 -4.30 -0.74 -18.34
C ALA A 158 -4.32 -2.13 -18.98
N ASP A 159 -3.16 -2.66 -19.37
CA ASP A 159 -3.01 -4.02 -19.91
C ASP A 159 -3.54 -5.07 -18.91
N THR A 160 -3.22 -4.92 -17.62
CA THR A 160 -3.70 -5.81 -16.55
C THR A 160 -5.23 -5.80 -16.42
N VAL A 161 -5.85 -4.62 -16.57
CA VAL A 161 -7.31 -4.46 -16.54
C VAL A 161 -7.96 -5.07 -17.79
N ASP A 162 -7.33 -4.91 -18.96
CA ASP A 162 -7.79 -5.51 -20.21
C ASP A 162 -7.72 -7.04 -20.17
N ASP A 163 -6.63 -7.60 -19.65
CA ASP A 163 -6.43 -9.05 -19.47
C ASP A 163 -7.44 -9.64 -18.46
N ALA A 164 -7.91 -8.85 -17.49
CA ALA A 164 -8.97 -9.27 -16.59
C ALA A 164 -10.32 -9.42 -17.31
N GLY A 165 -10.54 -8.75 -18.45
CA GLY A 165 -11.74 -8.93 -19.27
C GLY A 165 -13.06 -8.63 -18.54
N GLY A 166 -13.02 -7.76 -17.52
CA GLY A 166 -14.16 -7.46 -16.64
C GLY A 166 -14.36 -8.43 -15.47
N ASP A 167 -13.52 -9.45 -15.33
CA ASP A 167 -13.47 -10.32 -14.14
C ASP A 167 -12.69 -9.63 -13.01
N TRP A 168 -13.38 -8.80 -12.24
CA TRP A 168 -12.79 -8.05 -11.11
C TRP A 168 -12.15 -8.93 -10.04
N SER A 169 -12.53 -10.21 -9.96
CA SER A 169 -11.93 -11.15 -9.01
C SER A 169 -10.45 -11.43 -9.31
N ARG A 170 -10.03 -11.37 -10.59
CA ARG A 170 -8.62 -11.47 -11.01
C ARG A 170 -7.78 -10.32 -10.48
N LEU A 171 -8.39 -9.16 -10.34
CA LEU A 171 -7.77 -7.96 -9.77
C LEU A 171 -7.90 -7.88 -8.24
N LYS A 172 -8.49 -8.90 -7.59
CA LYS A 172 -8.86 -8.92 -6.17
C LYS A 172 -9.73 -7.73 -5.77
N MET A 173 -10.61 -7.30 -6.67
CA MET A 173 -11.58 -6.24 -6.43
C MET A 173 -12.98 -6.86 -6.34
N ASP A 174 -13.80 -6.34 -5.43
CA ASP A 174 -15.19 -6.73 -5.25
C ASP A 174 -16.03 -6.16 -6.41
N PRO A 175 -16.65 -7.02 -7.26
CA PRO A 175 -17.49 -6.57 -8.36
C PRO A 175 -18.67 -5.68 -7.92
N SER A 176 -19.17 -5.88 -6.69
CA SER A 176 -20.28 -5.11 -6.15
C SER A 176 -19.86 -3.67 -5.83
N LEU A 177 -18.65 -3.48 -5.30
CA LEU A 177 -18.08 -2.16 -5.02
C LEU A 177 -17.68 -1.45 -6.32
N VAL A 178 -17.12 -2.17 -7.30
CA VAL A 178 -16.88 -1.63 -8.65
C VAL A 178 -18.18 -1.09 -9.25
N SER A 179 -19.24 -1.90 -9.23
CA SER A 179 -20.56 -1.51 -9.73
C SER A 179 -21.18 -0.35 -8.94
N TYR A 180 -20.93 -0.29 -7.63
CA TYR A 180 -21.34 0.84 -6.80
C TYR A 180 -20.63 2.12 -7.23
N ILE A 181 -19.32 2.08 -7.47
CA ILE A 181 -18.53 3.25 -7.87
C ILE A 181 -18.99 3.75 -9.25
N ASP A 182 -19.16 2.85 -10.21
CA ASP A 182 -19.63 3.21 -11.56
C ASP A 182 -21.01 3.89 -11.52
N ARG A 183 -21.91 3.44 -10.63
CA ARG A 183 -23.24 4.05 -10.47
C ARG A 183 -23.20 5.40 -9.76
N ASN A 184 -22.35 5.54 -8.73
CA ASN A 184 -22.37 6.72 -7.85
C ASN A 184 -21.45 7.85 -8.32
N TYR A 185 -20.36 7.53 -9.01
CA TYR A 185 -19.39 8.50 -9.52
C TYR A 185 -19.48 8.66 -11.04
N GLY A 186 -20.26 7.83 -11.73
CA GLY A 186 -20.27 7.71 -13.18
C GLY A 186 -19.35 6.59 -13.65
N ARG A 187 -19.67 6.00 -14.81
CA ARG A 187 -18.93 4.85 -15.37
C ARG A 187 -17.45 5.20 -15.52
N GLN A 188 -16.60 4.52 -14.76
CA GLN A 188 -15.16 4.75 -14.76
C GLN A 188 -14.55 4.13 -16.02
N ASP A 189 -13.46 4.74 -16.49
CA ASP A 189 -12.45 3.99 -17.22
C ASP A 189 -11.52 3.35 -16.18
N TRP A 190 -11.65 2.05 -15.96
CA TRP A 190 -10.88 1.32 -14.96
C TRP A 190 -9.41 1.11 -15.36
N ARG A 191 -9.06 1.38 -16.63
CA ARG A 191 -7.67 1.44 -17.09
C ARG A 191 -6.91 2.63 -16.51
N ASP A 192 -7.63 3.70 -16.13
CA ASP A 192 -7.06 4.84 -15.43
C ASP A 192 -6.82 4.47 -13.95
N PRO A 193 -5.55 4.48 -13.47
CA PRO A 193 -5.23 4.14 -12.09
C PRO A 193 -5.99 4.96 -11.04
N LYS A 194 -6.44 6.18 -11.38
CA LYS A 194 -7.26 7.01 -10.48
C LYS A 194 -8.60 6.34 -10.12
N ALA A 195 -9.16 5.52 -11.00
CA ALA A 195 -10.36 4.73 -10.70
C ALA A 195 -10.08 3.70 -9.59
N SER A 196 -8.94 3.00 -9.67
CA SER A 196 -8.48 2.08 -8.62
C SER A 196 -8.18 2.81 -7.31
N ALA A 197 -7.61 4.02 -7.36
CA ALA A 197 -7.41 4.85 -6.17
C ALA A 197 -8.75 5.18 -5.47
N ILE A 198 -9.77 5.56 -6.23
CA ILE A 198 -11.13 5.80 -5.70
C ILE A 198 -11.68 4.51 -5.07
N TYR A 199 -11.51 3.37 -5.74
CA TYR A 199 -11.96 2.08 -5.22
C TYR A 199 -11.35 1.74 -3.87
N TRP A 200 -10.02 1.77 -3.75
CA TRP A 200 -9.34 1.39 -2.52
C TRP A 200 -9.59 2.40 -1.40
N ALA A 201 -9.68 3.70 -1.72
CA ALA A 201 -10.05 4.72 -0.75
C ALA A 201 -11.47 4.50 -0.20
N HIS A 202 -12.44 4.21 -1.08
CA HIS A 202 -13.81 3.94 -0.68
C HIS A 202 -13.92 2.65 0.13
N HIS A 203 -13.19 1.60 -0.25
CA HIS A 203 -13.18 0.33 0.48
C HIS A 203 -12.62 0.51 1.90
N GLY A 204 -11.52 1.26 2.05
CA GLY A 204 -10.96 1.60 3.37
C GLY A 204 -11.93 2.41 4.23
N LEU A 205 -12.61 3.40 3.67
CA LEU A 205 -13.60 4.22 4.39
C LEU A 205 -14.81 3.41 4.86
N ALA A 206 -15.17 2.31 4.17
CA ALA A 206 -16.29 1.45 4.54
C ALA A 206 -16.09 0.79 5.92
N PHE A 207 -14.83 0.59 6.34
CA PHE A 207 -14.48 0.08 7.67
C PHE A 207 -14.55 1.13 8.79
N ARG A 208 -14.95 2.37 8.45
CA ARG A 208 -15.11 3.50 9.39
C ARG A 208 -13.85 3.76 10.25
N PRO A 209 -12.66 3.92 9.63
CA PRO A 209 -11.48 4.35 10.36
C PRO A 209 -11.72 5.71 11.03
N VAL A 210 -10.91 5.99 12.05
CA VAL A 210 -10.85 7.27 12.77
C VAL A 210 -9.45 7.86 12.68
N GLY A 211 -9.30 9.15 13.01
CA GLY A 211 -7.99 9.81 13.07
C GLY A 211 -7.29 9.94 11.70
N ALA A 212 -5.96 9.81 11.71
CA ALA A 212 -5.10 10.10 10.56
C ALA A 212 -5.44 9.26 9.33
N VAL A 213 -5.61 7.94 9.48
CA VAL A 213 -5.90 7.02 8.36
C VAL A 213 -7.20 7.40 7.65
N ARG A 214 -8.22 7.83 8.40
CA ARG A 214 -9.47 8.34 7.81
C ARG A 214 -9.23 9.61 6.99
N ALA A 215 -8.48 10.56 7.56
CA ALA A 215 -8.17 11.82 6.88
C ALA A 215 -7.37 11.58 5.59
N GLU A 216 -6.41 10.65 5.62
CA GLU A 216 -5.61 10.26 4.46
C GLU A 216 -6.46 9.58 3.38
N LEU A 217 -7.36 8.66 3.74
CA LEU A 217 -8.30 8.06 2.79
C LEU A 217 -9.22 9.12 2.16
N ARG A 218 -9.73 10.06 2.96
CA ARG A 218 -10.53 11.19 2.47
C ARG A 218 -9.72 12.05 1.50
N GLN A 219 -8.45 12.31 1.82
CA GLN A 219 -7.56 13.09 0.97
C GLN A 219 -7.34 12.41 -0.38
N VAL A 220 -7.00 11.11 -0.39
CA VAL A 220 -6.80 10.35 -1.64
C VAL A 220 -8.07 10.35 -2.48
N LEU A 221 -9.24 10.11 -1.87
CA LEU A 221 -10.52 10.15 -2.57
C LEU A 221 -10.81 11.53 -3.18
N CYS A 222 -10.61 12.61 -2.41
CA CYS A 222 -10.79 13.97 -2.90
C CYS A 222 -9.86 14.28 -4.07
N GLN A 223 -8.56 14.00 -3.93
CA GLN A 223 -7.56 14.27 -4.95
C GLN A 223 -7.83 13.50 -6.24
N ALA A 224 -8.14 12.20 -6.14
CA ALA A 224 -8.48 11.39 -7.29
C ALA A 224 -9.70 11.95 -8.03
N LEU A 225 -10.78 12.28 -7.31
CA LEU A 225 -11.99 12.86 -7.91
C LEU A 225 -11.75 14.25 -8.52
N MET A 226 -10.93 15.09 -7.89
CA MET A 226 -10.55 16.40 -8.44
C MET A 226 -9.77 16.27 -9.75
N LEU A 227 -8.79 15.36 -9.80
CA LEU A 227 -8.02 15.10 -11.02
C LEU A 227 -8.92 14.57 -12.14
N LYS A 228 -9.80 13.62 -11.82
CA LYS A 228 -10.80 13.13 -12.77
C LYS A 228 -11.77 14.22 -13.24
N ALA A 229 -12.15 15.15 -12.36
CA ALA A 229 -13.02 16.28 -12.73
C ALA A 229 -12.35 17.26 -13.71
N VAL A 230 -11.02 17.38 -13.66
CA VAL A 230 -10.27 18.17 -14.65
C VAL A 230 -10.29 17.51 -16.02
N GLU A 231 -10.23 16.16 -16.07
CA GLU A 231 -10.29 15.37 -17.30
C GLU A 231 -11.72 15.28 -17.86
N ASP A 232 -12.71 15.16 -16.97
CA ASP A 232 -14.13 15.02 -17.31
C ASP A 232 -15.00 15.69 -16.24
N ALA A 233 -15.64 16.80 -16.63
CA ALA A 233 -16.43 17.65 -15.74
C ALA A 233 -17.59 16.92 -15.04
N ARG A 234 -18.02 15.74 -15.53
CA ARG A 234 -19.08 14.94 -14.87
C ARG A 234 -18.73 14.53 -13.44
N PHE A 235 -17.44 14.43 -13.12
CA PHE A 235 -16.98 14.08 -11.77
C PHE A 235 -17.00 15.27 -10.80
N ALA A 236 -17.15 16.51 -11.29
CA ALA A 236 -17.04 17.71 -10.46
C ALA A 236 -18.05 17.78 -9.30
N PRO A 237 -19.35 17.44 -9.46
CA PRO A 237 -20.28 17.43 -8.32
C PRO A 237 -19.86 16.48 -7.20
N LYS A 238 -19.33 15.30 -7.55
CA LYS A 238 -18.88 14.30 -6.58
C LYS A 238 -17.55 14.66 -5.94
N ALA A 239 -16.63 15.26 -6.69
CA ALA A 239 -15.41 15.85 -6.14
C ALA A 239 -15.76 16.95 -5.10
N LEU A 240 -16.69 17.84 -5.43
CA LEU A 240 -17.16 18.89 -4.53
C LEU A 240 -17.82 18.31 -3.27
N GLN A 241 -18.64 17.27 -3.41
CA GLN A 241 -19.21 16.55 -2.28
C GLN A 241 -18.12 15.97 -1.37
N ALA A 242 -17.15 15.24 -1.93
CA ALA A 242 -16.07 14.63 -1.17
C ALA A 242 -15.24 15.69 -0.40
N MET A 243 -14.94 16.83 -1.02
CA MET A 243 -14.23 17.92 -0.35
C MET A 243 -15.05 18.53 0.79
N ARG A 244 -16.37 18.68 0.63
CA ARG A 244 -17.25 19.15 1.71
C ARG A 244 -17.29 18.18 2.88
N GLU A 245 -17.34 16.89 2.61
CA GLU A 245 -17.28 15.85 3.65
C GLU A 245 -15.93 15.88 4.38
N ALA A 246 -14.82 16.01 3.66
CA ALA A 246 -13.50 16.18 4.27
C ALA A 246 -13.41 17.46 5.11
N TYR A 247 -13.99 18.57 4.64
CA TYR A 247 -14.03 19.83 5.37
C TYR A 247 -14.89 19.76 6.63
N ALA A 248 -16.01 19.03 6.60
CA ALA A 248 -16.87 18.83 7.76
C ALA A 248 -16.15 18.02 8.86
N GLU A 249 -15.30 17.07 8.48
CA GLU A 249 -14.51 16.26 9.41
C GLU A 249 -13.27 17.00 9.94
N ALA A 250 -12.57 17.75 9.09
CA ALA A 250 -11.36 18.48 9.44
C ALA A 250 -11.32 19.86 8.75
N PRO A 251 -11.95 20.89 9.35
CA PRO A 251 -12.00 22.22 8.76
C PRO A 251 -10.61 22.86 8.63
N SER A 252 -10.28 23.36 7.44
CA SER A 252 -9.07 24.17 7.22
C SER A 252 -9.32 25.32 6.24
N ALA A 253 -8.59 26.43 6.43
CA ALA A 253 -8.68 27.57 5.53
C ALA A 253 -8.31 27.22 4.09
N MET A 254 -7.27 26.40 3.92
CA MET A 254 -6.80 25.92 2.62
C MET A 254 -7.87 25.09 1.90
N LEU A 255 -8.54 24.16 2.60
CA LEU A 255 -9.58 23.33 1.99
C LEU A 255 -10.84 24.16 1.67
N LYS A 256 -11.22 25.11 2.55
CA LYS A 256 -12.32 26.04 2.28
C LYS A 256 -12.08 26.84 1.00
N ASP A 257 -10.89 27.42 0.86
CA ASP A 257 -10.49 28.18 -0.32
C ASP A 257 -10.43 27.30 -1.58
N THR A 258 -9.94 26.07 -1.46
CA THR A 258 -9.95 25.07 -2.55
C THR A 258 -11.37 24.74 -2.99
N ILE A 259 -12.31 24.52 -2.06
CA ILE A 259 -13.73 24.28 -2.34
C ILE A 259 -14.34 25.47 -3.10
N LEU A 260 -14.06 26.70 -2.67
CA LEU A 260 -14.58 27.90 -3.32
C LEU A 260 -14.06 28.05 -4.75
N ARG A 261 -12.74 27.90 -4.96
CA ARG A 261 -12.15 27.94 -6.30
C ARG A 261 -12.67 26.83 -7.20
N PHE A 262 -12.78 25.61 -6.68
CA PHE A 262 -13.27 24.48 -7.45
C PHE A 262 -14.73 24.68 -7.86
N ARG A 263 -15.57 25.13 -6.93
CA ARG A 263 -16.97 25.47 -7.20
C ARG A 263 -17.10 26.51 -8.31
N ALA A 264 -16.31 27.59 -8.23
CA ALA A 264 -16.30 28.63 -9.24
C ALA A 264 -15.84 28.09 -10.62
N LYS A 265 -14.78 27.27 -10.65
CA LYS A 265 -14.24 26.67 -11.89
C LYS A 265 -15.28 25.82 -12.64
N PHE A 266 -16.12 25.07 -11.92
CA PHE A 266 -17.07 24.12 -12.50
C PHE A 266 -18.53 24.62 -12.50
N GLY A 267 -18.81 25.85 -12.04
CA GLY A 267 -20.16 26.42 -12.03
C GLY A 267 -21.15 25.70 -11.12
N LEU A 268 -20.69 25.21 -9.95
CA LEU A 268 -21.50 24.44 -8.98
C LEU A 268 -22.00 25.28 -7.78
#